data_AF-A0ABD4X766-F1
#
_entry.id   AF-A0ABD4X766-F1
#
_cell.length_a   1.000
_cell.length_b   1.000
_cell.length_c   1.000
_cell.angle_alpha   90.00
_cell.angle_beta   90.00
_cell.angle_gamma   90.00
#
_symmetry.space_group_name_H-M   'P 1'
#
loop_
_entity.id
_entity.type
_entity.pdbx_description
1 polymer ?
#
loop_
_entity_poly.entity_id
_entity_poly.type
_entity_poly.pdbx_seq_one_letter_code
_entity_poly.pdbx_strand_id
1 'polypeptide(L)' 'MAKNEWILDVLVDLREVAAAKGLGRLGDQLDIALDIAYAEITPQLDDNGTRSYGENGRSGRHPGGLGCHHDT' A
#
# COMPACT_ATOMS: atom_id res chain seq x y z
N MET A 1 4.57 18.48 -12.83
CA MET A 1 4.96 17.27 -12.10
C MET A 1 4.20 17.25 -10.81
N ALA A 2 3.30 16.28 -10.66
CA ALA A 2 2.67 15.97 -9.41
C ALA A 2 3.72 15.50 -8.40
N LYS A 3 3.42 15.74 -7.13
CA LYS A 3 4.31 15.40 -6.03
C LYS A 3 4.57 13.88 -6.06
N ASN A 4 5.85 13.51 -6.05
CA ASN A 4 6.33 12.12 -6.03
C ASN A 4 6.29 11.34 -7.36
N GLU A 5 5.85 11.90 -8.50
CA GLU A 5 5.89 11.17 -9.79
C GLU A 5 7.30 10.67 -10.17
N TRP A 6 8.35 11.35 -9.71
CA TRP A 6 9.75 10.95 -9.92
C TRP A 6 10.06 9.52 -9.47
N ILE A 7 9.31 8.96 -8.52
CA ILE A 7 9.54 7.59 -8.05
C ILE A 7 9.14 6.55 -9.09
N LEU A 8 8.19 6.86 -9.98
CA LEU A 8 7.76 5.94 -11.04
C LEU A 8 8.91 5.71 -12.02
N ASP A 9 9.58 6.78 -12.43
CA ASP A 9 10.75 6.70 -13.30
C ASP A 9 11.87 5.88 -12.64
N VAL A 10 12.16 6.13 -11.36
CA VAL A 10 13.17 5.36 -10.60
C VAL A 10 12.81 3.88 -10.51
N LEU A 11 11.54 3.55 -10.28
CA LEU A 11 11.09 2.15 -10.21
C LEU A 11 11.19 1.44 -11.56
N VAL A 12 10.90 2.14 -12.67
CA VAL A 12 11.12 1.64 -14.03
C VAL A 12 12.60 1.39 -14.29
N ASP A 13 13.48 2.33 -13.96
CA ASP A 13 14.93 2.19 -14.14
C ASP A 13 15.48 0.99 -13.35
N LEU A 14 15.06 0.83 -12.09
CA LEU A 14 15.47 -0.30 -11.26
C LEU A 14 14.98 -1.64 -11.81
N ARG A 15 13.78 -1.66 -12.39
CA ARG A 15 13.20 -2.85 -13.02
C ARG A 15 14.00 -3.26 -14.25
N GLU A 16 14.41 -2.31 -15.08
CA GLU A 16 15.28 -2.58 -16.23
C GLU A 16 16.64 -3.12 -15.80
N VAL A 17 17.24 -2.55 -14.74
CA VAL A 17 18.48 -3.07 -14.16
C VAL A 17 18.27 -4.50 -13.64
N ALA A 18 17.17 -4.79 -12.95
CA ALA A 18 16.86 -6.14 -12.47
C ALA A 18 16.74 -7.14 -13.62
N ALA A 19 16.05 -6.76 -14.70
CA ALA A 19 15.92 -7.58 -15.91
C ALA A 19 17.29 -7.85 -16.56
N ALA A 20 18.10 -6.80 -16.77
CA ALA A 20 19.44 -6.91 -17.36
C ALA A 20 20.41 -7.74 -16.52
N LYS A 21 20.18 -7.85 -15.21
CA LYS A 21 21.01 -8.63 -14.28
C LYS A 21 20.43 -10.02 -13.97
N GLY A 22 19.29 -10.40 -14.56
CA GLY A 22 18.65 -11.68 -14.30
C GLY A 22 18.08 -11.82 -12.88
N LEU A 23 17.79 -10.70 -12.21
CA LEU A 23 17.25 -10.66 -10.86
C LEU A 23 15.72 -10.77 -10.88
N GLY A 24 15.20 -11.91 -11.34
CA GLY A 24 13.76 -12.11 -11.57
C GLY A 24 12.88 -11.75 -10.36
N ARG A 25 13.21 -12.27 -9.18
CA ARG A 25 12.47 -11.97 -7.94
C ARG A 25 12.46 -10.48 -7.59
N LEU A 26 13.53 -9.75 -7.90
CA LEU A 26 13.57 -8.30 -7.69
C LEU A 26 12.68 -7.58 -8.71
N GLY A 27 12.68 -8.02 -9.98
CA GLY A 27 11.75 -7.54 -11.00
C GLY A 27 10.29 -7.68 -10.56
N ASP A 28 9.90 -8.86 -10.08
CA ASP A 28 8.54 -9.12 -9.59
C ASP A 28 8.14 -8.18 -8.44
N GLN A 29 9.08 -7.92 -7.52
CA GLN A 29 8.85 -6.98 -6.41
C GLN A 29 8.72 -5.53 -6.89
N LEU A 30 9.47 -5.15 -7.92
CA LEU A 30 9.41 -3.81 -8.51
C LEU A 30 8.14 -3.61 -9.32
N ASP A 31 7.62 -4.65 -9.99
CA ASP A 31 6.31 -4.61 -10.65
C ASP A 31 5.19 -4.33 -9.63
N ILE A 32 5.18 -5.03 -8.50
CA ILE A 32 4.21 -4.77 -7.40
C ILE A 32 4.37 -3.35 -6.85
N ALA A 33 5.60 -2.88 -6.67
CA ALA A 33 5.87 -1.55 -6.17
C ALA A 33 5.41 -0.45 -7.14
N LEU A 34 5.56 -0.66 -8.45
CA LEU A 34 5.04 0.22 -9.50
C LEU A 34 3.52 0.35 -9.40
N ASP A 35 2.80 -0.77 -9.31
CA ASP A 35 1.34 -0.78 -9.20
C ASP A 35 0.85 0.01 -7.98
N ILE A 36 1.48 -0.18 -6.82
CA ILE A 36 1.15 0.56 -5.59
C ILE A 36 1.49 2.04 -5.76
N ALA A 37 2.66 2.38 -6.29
CA ALA A 37 3.06 3.77 -6.49
C ALA A 37 2.11 4.51 -7.44
N TYR A 38 1.70 3.88 -8.54
CA TYR A 38 0.69 4.44 -9.45
C TYR A 38 -0.64 4.71 -8.74
N ALA A 39 -1.12 3.78 -7.92
CA ALA A 39 -2.37 3.93 -7.19
C ALA A 39 -2.34 5.07 -6.14
N GLU A 40 -1.19 5.28 -5.49
CA GLU A 40 -1.02 6.30 -4.46
C GLU A 40 -0.70 7.69 -5.02
N ILE A 41 -0.02 7.77 -6.17
CA ILE A 41 0.40 9.05 -6.78
C ILE A 41 -0.67 9.62 -7.69
N THR A 42 -1.43 8.77 -8.36
CA THR A 42 -2.53 9.22 -9.22
C THR A 42 -3.59 9.85 -8.32
N PRO A 43 -3.86 11.16 -8.45
CA PRO A 43 -4.97 11.77 -7.75
C PRO A 43 -6.23 11.01 -8.16
N GLN A 44 -6.92 10.38 -7.21
CA GLN A 44 -8.24 9.84 -7.47
C GLN A 44 -9.11 11.00 -7.96
N LEU A 45 -9.47 10.99 -9.25
CA LEU A 45 -10.41 11.93 -9.84
C LEU A 45 -11.74 11.78 -9.08
N ASP A 46 -11.92 12.69 -8.14
CA ASP A 46 -13.13 13.18 -7.47
C ASP A 46 -14.25 12.16 -7.15
N ASP A 47 -14.51 11.90 -5.86
CA ASP A 47 -15.66 12.47 -5.14
C ASP A 47 -15.76 11.85 -3.73
N ASN A 48 -15.97 12.71 -2.73
CA ASN A 48 -16.53 12.43 -1.42
C ASN A 48 -16.15 11.10 -0.69
N GLY A 49 -15.17 11.18 0.21
CA GLY A 49 -15.20 10.42 1.45
C GLY A 49 -14.64 9.00 1.40
N THR A 50 -13.56 8.81 2.16
CA THR A 50 -13.21 7.54 2.79
C THR A 50 -12.75 6.42 1.84
N ARG A 51 -11.45 6.42 1.53
CA ARG A 51 -10.74 5.16 1.32
C ARG A 51 -9.47 5.13 2.16
N SER A 52 -9.63 4.58 3.37
CA SER A 52 -8.52 4.15 4.23
C SER A 52 -7.80 3.02 3.51
N TYR A 53 -6.57 3.26 3.06
CA TYR A 53 -5.59 2.21 2.89
C TYR A 53 -4.45 2.45 3.88
N GLY A 54 -4.80 2.23 5.15
CA GLY A 54 -3.92 2.41 6.30
C GLY A 54 -4.45 1.65 7.52
N GLU A 55 -5.16 0.53 7.33
CA GLU A 55 -5.45 -0.37 8.45
C GLU A 55 -4.26 -1.30 8.70
N ASN A 56 -3.17 -0.70 9.12
CA ASN A 56 -2.05 -1.38 9.77
C ASN A 56 -1.50 -0.49 10.88
N GLY A 57 -2.33 -0.26 11.91
CA GLY A 57 -1.84 0.25 13.19
C GLY A 57 -2.91 0.91 14.04
N ARG A 58 -3.50 0.12 14.94
CA ARG A 58 -4.31 0.54 16.11
C ARG A 58 -5.82 0.70 15.87
N SER A 59 -6.48 -0.43 15.66
CA SER A 59 -7.70 -0.70 16.43
C SER A 59 -7.66 -2.16 16.86
N GLY A 60 -7.16 -2.38 18.08
CA GLY A 60 -7.26 -3.68 18.73
C GLY A 60 -8.73 -3.98 18.96
N ARG A 61 -9.35 -4.66 18.01
CA ARG A 61 -10.59 -5.39 18.22
C ARG A 61 -10.31 -6.43 19.30
N HIS A 62 -10.75 -6.16 20.52
CA HIS A 62 -11.02 -7.20 21.52
C HIS A 62 -12.51 -7.58 21.41
N PRO A 63 -12.87 -8.71 20.77
CA PRO A 63 -14.17 -9.33 20.98
C PRO A 63 -13.96 -10.42 22.04
N GLY A 64 -14.00 -10.06 23.32
CA GLY A 64 -13.81 -11.05 24.38
C GLY A 64 -14.02 -10.45 25.76
N GLY A 65 -15.25 -10.51 26.25
CA GLY A 65 -15.59 -10.11 27.62
C GLY A 65 -17.04 -9.70 27.85
N LEU A 66 -18.01 -10.47 27.35
CA LEU A 66 -19.35 -10.46 27.93
C LEU A 66 -19.28 -11.22 29.27
N GLY A 67 -18.91 -10.51 30.33
CA GLY A 67 -19.07 -10.97 31.69
C GLY A 67 -20.47 -10.60 32.18
N CYS A 68 -21.42 -11.50 31.99
CA CYS A 68 -22.64 -11.50 32.79
C CYS A 68 -22.23 -11.72 34.25
N HIS A 69 -22.56 -10.81 35.16
CA HIS A 69 -22.88 -11.23 36.52
C HIS A 69 -23.93 -10.32 37.15
N HIS A 70 -25.08 -10.95 37.31
CA HIS A 70 -26.20 -10.66 38.19
C HIS A 70 -25.77 -10.89 39.66
N ASP A 71 -26.63 -10.45 40.60
CA ASP A 71 -26.72 -10.84 42.02
C ASP A 71 -25.81 -10.03 42.98
N THR A 72 -26.26 -9.40 44.06
CA THR A 72 -27.52 -9.42 44.85
C THR A 72 -27.66 -8.12 45.61
#